data_AF-A0A9J6H0T5-F1
#
_entry.id   AF-A0A9J6H0T5-F1
#
_cell.length_a   1.000
_cell.length_b   1.000
_cell.length_c   1.000
_cell.angle_alpha   90.00
_cell.angle_beta   90.00
_cell.angle_gamma   90.00
#
_symmetry.space_group_name_H-M   'P 1'
#
loop_
_entity.id
_entity.type
_entity.pdbx_description
1 polymer ?
#
loop_
_entity_poly.entity_id
_entity_poly.type
_entity_poly.pdbx_seq_one_letter_code
_entity_poly.pdbx_strand_id
1 'polypeptide(L)'
;MPSVTALAFRDALTMGVGTATGQILLFDIRSDKPLLVKDHLYGLPIKKLAFHNEADVVMSMDAKVLKLWDRMTGRAFTSVMPGVDLNDLCLVGNSGLFFLANEEKKVLSYYIPSLGPAPRWCSFLDNLTEELEETHQETVYDDYKFVTQKELEDLGLGHLVGTNLLRAYMHGYFLDIRLYHKAKALVQPFAYDEYRKKKIRETVEAARKNRVESKLKLPAVNRELAQKLQEAAEVEATQKTKKAKNVPKTALLDDSRFKAIFENPDFEVDPASEEYRLLNPLVKSMDKRQKKKREEAAEKQGDESHGLAQSG
;
A
#
# COMPACT_ATOMS: atom_id res chain seq x y z
N MET A 1 17.23 -29.17 -58.55
CA MET A 1 18.70 -29.04 -58.40
C MET A 1 18.97 -28.21 -57.16
N PRO A 2 19.98 -28.56 -56.34
CA PRO A 2 20.42 -27.67 -55.26
C PRO A 2 21.01 -26.41 -55.90
N SER A 3 20.30 -25.29 -55.80
CA SER A 3 20.78 -23.97 -56.20
C SER A 3 21.12 -23.15 -54.97
N VAL A 4 22.13 -22.29 -55.09
CA VAL A 4 22.49 -21.33 -54.06
C VAL A 4 21.61 -20.09 -54.24
N THR A 5 20.94 -19.67 -53.17
CA THR A 5 19.98 -18.56 -53.18
C THR A 5 20.50 -17.34 -52.43
N ALA A 6 21.27 -17.55 -51.37
CA ALA A 6 21.82 -16.49 -50.53
C ALA A 6 23.30 -16.73 -50.25
N LEU A 7 24.07 -15.65 -50.20
CA LEU A 7 25.49 -15.69 -49.85
C LEU A 7 25.82 -14.46 -49.03
N ALA A 8 26.54 -14.65 -47.93
CA ALA A 8 27.00 -13.57 -47.07
C ALA A 8 28.42 -13.85 -46.57
N PHE A 9 29.22 -12.80 -46.47
CA PHE A 9 30.53 -12.84 -45.82
C PHE A 9 30.46 -12.10 -44.50
N ARG A 10 31.10 -12.66 -43.48
CA ARG A 10 31.36 -11.94 -42.23
C ARG A 10 32.70 -11.22 -42.32
N ASP A 11 33.72 -12.02 -42.62
CA ASP A 11 35.11 -11.62 -42.79
C ASP A 11 35.62 -12.13 -44.14
N ALA A 12 36.86 -11.80 -44.47
CA ALA A 12 37.52 -12.29 -45.68
C ALA A 12 37.69 -13.82 -45.74
N LEU A 13 37.45 -14.55 -44.64
CA LEU A 13 37.66 -16.00 -44.56
C LEU A 13 36.37 -16.80 -44.41
N THR A 14 35.36 -16.27 -43.70
CA THR A 14 34.14 -17.03 -43.40
C THR A 14 32.99 -16.58 -44.28
N MET A 15 32.37 -17.56 -44.95
CA MET A 15 31.23 -17.37 -45.82
C MET A 15 30.07 -18.25 -45.38
N GLY A 16 28.86 -17.69 -45.37
CA GLY A 16 27.61 -18.42 -45.24
C GLY A 16 26.94 -18.57 -46.60
N VAL A 17 26.55 -19.79 -46.93
CA VAL A 17 25.86 -20.14 -48.19
C VAL A 17 24.50 -20.73 -47.84
N GLY A 18 23.44 -20.14 -48.39
CA GLY A 18 22.08 -20.61 -48.27
C GLY A 18 21.63 -21.29 -49.55
N THR A 19 21.01 -22.47 -49.43
CA THR A 19 20.51 -23.23 -50.56
C THR A 19 19.00 -23.08 -50.72
N ALA A 20 18.51 -23.38 -51.92
CA ALA A 20 17.07 -23.42 -52.20
C ALA A 20 16.34 -24.54 -51.45
N THR A 21 17.07 -25.52 -50.90
CA THR A 21 16.49 -26.64 -50.12
C THR A 21 16.30 -26.31 -48.65
N GLY A 22 16.65 -25.09 -48.20
CA GLY A 22 16.53 -24.68 -46.80
C GLY A 22 17.74 -25.05 -45.94
N GLN A 23 18.85 -25.41 -46.57
CA GLN A 23 20.10 -25.73 -45.90
C GLN A 23 21.05 -24.54 -45.93
N ILE A 24 21.79 -24.36 -44.85
CA ILE A 24 22.78 -23.32 -44.67
C ILE A 24 24.10 -23.99 -44.38
N LEU A 25 25.09 -23.62 -45.16
CA LEU A 25 26.43 -24.16 -45.11
C LEU A 25 27.37 -23.01 -44.72
N LEU A 26 28.09 -23.18 -43.62
CA LEU A 26 29.21 -22.30 -43.29
C LEU A 26 30.49 -22.87 -43.89
N PHE A 27 31.20 -22.05 -44.64
CA PHE A 27 32.48 -22.38 -45.24
C PHE A 27 33.57 -21.44 -44.72
N ASP A 28 34.78 -21.98 -44.58
CA ASP A 28 36.01 -21.21 -44.63
C ASP A 28 36.55 -21.31 -46.06
N ILE A 29 36.93 -20.19 -46.69
CA ILE A 29 37.43 -20.16 -48.06
C ILE A 29 38.66 -21.06 -48.26
N ARG A 30 39.40 -21.35 -47.18
CA ARG A 30 40.58 -22.21 -47.21
C ARG A 30 40.25 -23.70 -47.26
N SER A 31 39.02 -24.09 -46.92
CA SER A 31 38.59 -25.49 -46.85
C SER A 31 37.50 -25.79 -47.86
N ASP A 32 37.57 -26.98 -48.46
CA ASP A 32 36.57 -27.52 -49.38
C ASP A 32 35.32 -28.08 -48.66
N LYS A 33 35.46 -28.40 -47.37
CA LYS A 33 34.38 -28.95 -46.55
C LYS A 33 33.65 -27.86 -45.76
N PRO A 34 32.32 -27.95 -45.61
CA PRO A 34 31.59 -27.03 -44.75
C PRO A 34 31.97 -27.26 -43.28
N LEU A 35 32.17 -26.17 -42.55
CA LEU A 35 32.40 -26.17 -41.11
C LEU A 35 31.15 -26.63 -40.35
N LEU A 36 29.99 -26.12 -40.77
CA LEU A 36 28.71 -26.42 -40.16
C LEU A 36 27.62 -26.47 -41.22
N VAL A 37 26.75 -27.46 -41.11
CA VAL A 37 25.54 -27.59 -41.92
C VAL A 37 24.34 -27.43 -41.00
N LYS A 38 23.47 -26.46 -41.29
CA LYS A 38 22.23 -26.22 -40.54
C LYS A 38 21.04 -26.28 -41.49
N ASP A 39 20.00 -27.00 -41.08
CA ASP A 39 18.77 -27.11 -41.87
C ASP A 39 17.62 -26.39 -41.17
N HIS A 40 16.80 -25.67 -41.94
CA HIS A 40 15.58 -25.05 -41.45
C HIS A 40 14.40 -26.03 -41.36
N LEU A 41 14.49 -27.18 -42.01
CA LEU A 41 13.52 -28.28 -42.05
C LEU A 41 12.21 -27.97 -42.80
N TYR A 42 11.96 -26.72 -43.19
CA TYR A 42 10.77 -26.33 -43.94
C TYR A 42 10.86 -26.63 -45.44
N GLY A 43 12.06 -26.94 -45.95
CA GLY A 43 12.28 -27.15 -47.39
C GLY A 43 12.03 -25.91 -48.25
N LEU A 44 12.00 -24.72 -47.64
CA LEU A 44 11.87 -23.44 -48.31
C LEU A 44 13.26 -22.85 -48.60
N PRO A 45 13.40 -22.04 -49.67
CA PRO A 45 14.68 -21.45 -50.00
C PRO A 45 15.11 -20.41 -48.96
N ILE A 46 16.38 -20.44 -48.58
CA ILE A 46 16.98 -19.38 -47.76
C ILE A 46 17.02 -18.10 -48.60
N LYS A 47 16.29 -17.06 -48.20
CA LYS A 47 16.27 -15.77 -48.94
C LYS A 47 17.46 -14.89 -48.57
N LYS A 48 17.81 -14.82 -47.29
CA LYS A 48 18.89 -13.96 -46.80
C LYS A 48 19.67 -14.61 -45.66
N LEU A 49 20.96 -14.33 -45.66
CA LEU A 49 21.89 -14.63 -44.57
C LEU A 49 22.55 -13.33 -44.15
N ALA A 50 22.65 -13.10 -42.84
CA ALA A 50 23.38 -11.98 -42.28
C ALA A 50 24.19 -12.44 -41.07
N PHE A 51 25.37 -11.86 -40.90
CA PHE A 51 26.21 -12.13 -39.76
C PHE A 51 26.18 -10.94 -38.82
N HIS A 52 26.09 -11.22 -37.53
CA HIS A 52 26.26 -10.21 -36.50
C HIS A 52 27.67 -10.35 -35.92
N ASN A 53 28.49 -9.30 -36.05
CA ASN A 53 29.93 -9.39 -35.81
C ASN A 53 30.29 -9.49 -34.32
N GLU A 54 29.56 -8.82 -33.42
CA GLU A 54 29.94 -8.74 -32.01
C GLU A 54 29.50 -9.96 -31.20
N ALA A 55 28.32 -10.51 -31.51
CA ALA A 55 27.73 -11.64 -30.80
C ALA A 55 28.01 -13.01 -31.44
N ASP A 56 28.80 -13.07 -32.52
CA ASP A 56 29.09 -14.30 -33.29
C ASP A 56 27.84 -15.10 -33.75
N VAL A 57 26.70 -14.41 -33.87
CA VAL A 57 25.41 -15.01 -34.26
C VAL A 57 25.21 -14.91 -35.78
N VAL A 58 24.74 -16.01 -36.36
CA VAL A 58 24.30 -16.09 -37.75
C VAL A 58 22.77 -15.94 -37.79
N MET A 59 22.32 -14.99 -38.59
CA MET A 59 20.90 -14.81 -38.91
C MET A 59 20.61 -15.46 -40.25
N SER A 60 19.65 -16.38 -40.25
CA SER A 60 19.23 -17.08 -41.44
C SER A 60 17.73 -16.93 -41.62
N MET A 61 17.33 -16.49 -42.81
CA MET A 61 15.96 -16.12 -43.11
C MET A 61 15.41 -16.97 -44.25
N ASP A 62 14.34 -17.70 -43.93
CA ASP A 62 13.46 -18.35 -44.88
C ASP A 62 12.31 -17.42 -45.25
N ALA A 63 11.44 -17.84 -46.17
CA ALA A 63 10.22 -17.11 -46.48
C ALA A 63 9.28 -16.95 -45.26
N LYS A 64 9.37 -17.79 -44.22
CA LYS A 64 8.45 -17.75 -43.07
C LYS A 64 9.11 -17.50 -41.71
N VAL A 65 10.38 -17.86 -41.55
CA VAL A 65 11.04 -17.84 -40.24
C VAL A 65 12.42 -17.23 -40.38
N LEU A 66 12.75 -16.34 -39.45
CA LEU A 66 14.11 -15.90 -39.19
C LEU A 66 14.66 -16.67 -37.99
N LYS A 67 15.72 -17.45 -38.20
CA LYS A 67 16.43 -18.16 -37.13
C LYS A 67 17.77 -17.50 -36.87
N LEU A 68 18.01 -17.16 -35.62
CA LEU A 68 19.29 -16.73 -35.07
C LEU A 68 19.94 -17.92 -34.39
N TRP A 69 21.18 -18.22 -34.74
CA TRP A 69 21.91 -19.34 -34.17
C TRP A 69 23.40 -19.02 -34.08
N ASP A 70 24.07 -19.60 -33.10
CA ASP A 70 25.49 -19.39 -32.89
C ASP A 70 26.32 -20.16 -33.93
N ARG A 71 27.26 -19.46 -34.56
CA ARG A 71 28.17 -20.00 -35.58
C ARG A 71 28.91 -21.25 -35.12
N MET A 72 29.43 -21.26 -33.89
CA MET A 72 30.36 -22.29 -33.44
C MET A 72 29.63 -23.53 -32.94
N THR A 73 28.57 -23.34 -32.17
CA THR A 73 27.80 -24.45 -31.57
C THR A 73 26.66 -24.93 -32.46
N GLY A 74 26.17 -24.10 -33.38
CA GLY A 74 24.98 -24.38 -34.19
C GLY A 74 23.68 -24.41 -33.38
N ARG A 75 23.70 -23.99 -32.11
CA ARG A 75 22.52 -23.91 -31.24
C ARG A 75 21.67 -22.72 -31.66
N ALA A 76 20.36 -22.95 -31.77
CA ALA A 76 19.42 -21.88 -32.03
C ALA A 76 19.31 -20.98 -30.79
N PHE A 77 19.51 -19.67 -31.00
CA PHE A 77 19.35 -18.64 -29.98
C PHE A 77 17.89 -18.21 -29.91
N THR A 78 17.36 -17.69 -31.02
CA THR A 78 15.97 -17.22 -31.14
C THR A 78 15.44 -17.56 -32.52
N SER A 79 14.13 -17.82 -32.61
CA SER A 79 13.41 -17.96 -33.87
C SER A 79 12.27 -16.94 -33.90
N VAL A 80 12.29 -16.05 -34.87
CA VAL A 80 11.22 -15.07 -35.10
C VAL A 80 10.37 -15.60 -36.25
N MET A 81 9.11 -15.91 -35.94
CA MET A 81 8.11 -16.35 -36.91
C MET A 81 7.01 -15.29 -37.01
N PRO A 82 7.13 -14.34 -37.94
CA PRO A 82 6.01 -13.48 -38.28
C PRO A 82 4.95 -14.31 -39.03
N GLY A 83 3.67 -14.00 -38.82
CA GLY A 83 2.56 -14.65 -39.52
C GLY A 83 2.43 -14.29 -41.01
N VAL A 84 3.44 -13.61 -41.56
CA VAL A 84 3.50 -13.08 -42.93
C VAL A 84 4.82 -13.50 -43.56
N ASP A 85 4.81 -13.60 -44.89
CA ASP A 85 6.02 -14.00 -45.62
C ASP A 85 7.07 -12.87 -45.60
N LEU A 86 8.32 -13.28 -45.39
CA LEU A 86 9.51 -12.44 -45.32
C LEU A 86 10.26 -12.44 -46.65
N ASN A 87 10.82 -11.29 -47.02
CA ASN A 87 11.51 -11.06 -48.29
C ASN A 87 12.97 -10.69 -48.11
N ASP A 88 13.26 -9.71 -47.27
CA ASP A 88 14.63 -9.25 -47.03
C ASP A 88 14.85 -8.94 -45.53
N LEU A 89 16.11 -9.04 -45.12
CA LEU A 89 16.58 -8.75 -43.77
C LEU A 89 17.68 -7.69 -43.86
N CYS A 90 17.53 -6.62 -43.08
CA CYS A 90 18.53 -5.57 -42.94
C CYS A 90 18.91 -5.38 -41.46
N LEU A 91 20.15 -5.70 -41.13
CA LEU A 91 20.74 -5.44 -39.82
C LEU A 91 21.23 -3.98 -39.74
N VAL A 92 20.97 -3.29 -38.63
CA VAL A 92 21.48 -1.92 -38.41
C VAL A 92 22.82 -1.97 -37.70
N GLY A 93 23.91 -2.01 -38.48
CA GLY A 93 25.27 -2.02 -37.94
C GLY A 93 25.50 -3.13 -36.92
N ASN A 94 26.09 -2.80 -35.77
CA ASN A 94 26.31 -3.74 -34.67
C ASN A 94 25.22 -3.66 -33.59
N SER A 95 24.07 -3.03 -33.87
CA SER A 95 22.97 -2.97 -32.89
C SER A 95 22.12 -4.25 -32.90
N GLY A 96 21.37 -4.47 -31.83
CA GLY A 96 20.37 -5.54 -31.74
C GLY A 96 19.12 -5.30 -32.61
N LEU A 97 19.09 -4.22 -33.40
CA LEU A 97 17.96 -3.81 -34.22
C LEU A 97 18.10 -4.32 -35.65
N PHE A 98 17.06 -4.98 -36.15
CA PHE A 98 16.97 -5.37 -37.56
C PHE A 98 15.57 -5.15 -38.12
N PHE A 99 15.53 -4.88 -39.42
CA PHE A 99 14.32 -4.69 -40.19
C PHE A 99 14.06 -5.90 -41.06
N LEU A 100 12.81 -6.33 -41.09
CA LEU A 100 12.29 -7.40 -41.91
C LEU A 100 11.30 -6.83 -42.92
N ALA A 101 11.67 -6.91 -44.20
CA ALA A 101 10.75 -6.61 -45.29
C ALA A 101 9.78 -7.79 -45.44
N ASN A 102 8.50 -7.52 -45.30
CA ASN A 102 7.39 -8.46 -45.37
C ASN A 102 6.37 -8.00 -46.43
N GLU A 103 5.41 -8.87 -46.74
CA GLU A 103 4.30 -8.57 -47.66
C GLU A 103 3.20 -7.68 -47.05
N GLU A 104 3.38 -7.17 -45.83
CA GLU A 104 2.40 -6.30 -45.17
C GLU A 104 2.68 -4.81 -45.45
N LYS A 105 1.67 -3.96 -45.24
CA LYS A 105 1.79 -2.50 -45.40
C LYS A 105 2.87 -1.86 -44.51
N LYS A 106 3.24 -2.50 -43.40
CA LYS A 106 4.25 -2.03 -42.46
C LYS A 106 5.41 -3.01 -42.40
N VAL A 107 6.62 -2.48 -42.58
CA VAL A 107 7.88 -3.20 -42.35
C VAL A 107 7.98 -3.56 -40.88
N LEU A 108 8.36 -4.81 -40.58
CA LEU A 108 8.54 -5.27 -39.21
C LEU A 108 9.94 -4.89 -38.72
N SER A 109 10.01 -4.26 -37.55
CA SER A 109 11.26 -3.96 -36.86
C SER A 109 11.33 -4.76 -35.58
N TYR A 110 12.39 -5.55 -35.41
CA TYR A 110 12.62 -6.33 -34.20
C TYR A 110 13.89 -5.83 -33.52
N TYR A 111 13.81 -5.73 -32.20
CA TYR A 111 14.93 -5.34 -31.36
C TYR A 111 15.20 -6.45 -30.34
N ILE A 112 16.44 -6.93 -30.28
CA ILE A 112 16.89 -7.94 -29.33
C ILE A 112 17.98 -7.31 -28.45
N PRO A 113 17.66 -6.91 -27.21
CA PRO A 113 18.63 -6.26 -26.30
C PRO A 113 19.86 -7.12 -26.01
N SER A 114 19.68 -8.45 -25.97
CA SER A 114 20.78 -9.39 -25.71
C SER A 114 21.77 -9.54 -26.86
N LEU A 115 21.43 -9.09 -28.08
CA LEU A 115 22.32 -9.13 -29.23
C LEU A 115 23.26 -7.91 -29.26
N GLY A 116 22.80 -6.77 -28.76
CA GLY A 116 23.57 -5.54 -28.70
C GLY A 116 22.70 -4.31 -28.43
N PRO A 117 23.30 -3.19 -28.01
CA PRO A 117 22.57 -1.98 -27.63
C PRO A 117 21.84 -1.34 -28.81
N ALA A 118 20.83 -0.51 -28.53
CA ALA A 118 20.13 0.24 -29.57
C ALA A 118 21.06 1.26 -30.24
N PRO A 119 20.84 1.58 -31.53
CA PRO A 119 21.65 2.58 -32.21
C PRO A 119 21.39 3.97 -31.61
N ARG A 120 22.36 4.89 -31.72
CA ARG A 120 22.34 6.21 -31.05
C ARG A 120 21.09 7.07 -31.33
N TRP A 121 20.46 6.90 -32.49
CA TRP A 121 19.23 7.63 -32.87
C TRP A 121 17.96 7.01 -32.27
N CYS A 122 18.05 5.82 -31.68
CA CYS A 122 16.98 5.09 -31.00
C CYS A 122 17.38 4.66 -29.58
N SER A 123 18.13 5.48 -28.85
CA SER A 123 18.53 5.17 -27.46
C SER A 123 17.33 4.97 -26.51
N PHE A 124 16.16 5.51 -26.86
CA PHE A 124 14.94 5.33 -26.07
C PHE A 124 14.38 3.90 -26.14
N LEU A 125 14.73 3.10 -27.14
CA LEU A 125 14.28 1.70 -27.21
C LEU A 125 14.84 0.88 -26.05
N ASP A 126 16.09 1.11 -25.65
CA ASP A 126 16.70 0.43 -24.51
C ASP A 126 15.91 0.70 -23.23
N ASN A 127 15.57 1.97 -22.98
CA ASN A 127 14.76 2.36 -21.84
C ASN A 127 13.35 1.74 -21.90
N LEU A 128 12.71 1.75 -23.07
CA LEU A 128 11.39 1.14 -23.22
C LEU A 128 11.41 -0.38 -23.00
N THR A 129 12.47 -1.06 -23.42
CA THR A 129 12.63 -2.49 -23.16
C THR A 129 12.96 -2.77 -21.70
N GLU A 130 13.74 -1.93 -21.03
CA GLU A 130 14.05 -2.05 -19.60
C GLU A 130 12.78 -1.86 -18.75
N GLU A 131 11.98 -0.85 -19.06
CA GLU A 131 10.66 -0.62 -18.43
C GLU A 131 9.68 -1.79 -18.71
N LEU A 132 9.72 -2.37 -19.92
CA LEU A 132 8.90 -3.53 -20.25
C LEU A 132 9.36 -4.81 -19.51
N GLU A 133 10.66 -4.97 -19.30
CA GLU A 133 11.23 -6.05 -18.49
C GLU A 133 10.88 -5.90 -17.00
N GLU A 134 10.84 -4.68 -16.48
CA GLU A 134 10.40 -4.39 -15.11
C GLU A 134 8.91 -4.66 -14.91
N THR A 135 8.06 -4.24 -15.85
CA THR A 135 6.60 -4.42 -15.76
C THR A 135 6.15 -5.88 -15.87
N HIS A 136 6.95 -6.76 -16.49
CA HIS A 136 6.67 -8.20 -16.54
C HIS A 136 6.85 -8.93 -15.21
N GLN A 137 7.37 -8.26 -14.16
CA GLN A 137 7.14 -8.69 -12.79
C GLN A 137 5.71 -8.34 -12.40
N GLU A 138 4.74 -9.07 -12.97
CA GLU A 138 3.34 -8.94 -12.57
C GLU A 138 3.26 -9.08 -11.05
N THR A 139 2.86 -7.99 -10.39
CA THR A 139 2.36 -7.99 -9.03
C THR A 139 1.06 -8.78 -9.04
N VAL A 140 1.15 -10.13 -9.07
CA VAL A 140 0.04 -11.10 -9.02
C VAL A 140 -0.86 -10.94 -7.76
N TYR A 141 -0.59 -9.92 -6.94
CA TYR A 141 -1.27 -9.62 -5.70
C TYR A 141 -2.18 -8.38 -5.75
N ASP A 142 -2.32 -7.69 -6.89
CA ASP A 142 -3.14 -6.47 -6.94
C ASP A 142 -4.64 -6.72 -6.65
N ASP A 143 -5.14 -7.90 -6.99
CA ASP A 143 -6.53 -8.30 -6.74
C ASP A 143 -6.73 -9.09 -5.42
N TYR A 144 -5.67 -9.30 -4.64
CA TYR A 144 -5.73 -10.10 -3.42
C TYR A 144 -5.58 -9.25 -2.16
N LYS A 145 -6.56 -9.36 -1.26
CA LYS A 145 -6.49 -8.79 0.07
C LYS A 145 -5.90 -9.82 1.04
N PHE A 146 -4.88 -9.42 1.79
CA PHE A 146 -4.40 -10.19 2.93
C PHE A 146 -5.42 -10.11 4.08
N VAL A 147 -5.82 -11.26 4.59
CA VAL A 147 -6.79 -11.43 5.68
C VAL A 147 -6.16 -12.29 6.76
N THR A 148 -6.19 -11.84 8.00
CA THR A 148 -5.72 -12.64 9.15
C THR A 148 -6.68 -13.79 9.46
N GLN A 149 -6.23 -14.84 10.16
CA GLN A 149 -7.10 -15.95 10.53
C GLN A 149 -8.36 -15.49 11.31
N LYS A 150 -8.21 -14.49 12.20
CA LYS A 150 -9.31 -13.91 12.96
C LYS A 150 -10.34 -13.22 12.05
N GLU A 151 -9.88 -12.42 11.10
CA GLU A 151 -10.78 -11.74 10.14
C GLU A 151 -11.48 -12.73 9.20
N LEU A 152 -10.85 -13.86 8.87
CA LEU A 152 -11.46 -14.90 8.05
C LEU A 152 -12.59 -15.62 8.81
N GLU A 153 -12.39 -15.86 10.11
CA GLU A 153 -13.39 -16.41 11.03
C GLU A 153 -14.55 -15.42 11.21
N ASP A 154 -14.27 -14.13 11.41
CA ASP A 154 -15.29 -13.07 11.50
C ASP A 154 -16.14 -12.95 10.23
N LEU A 155 -15.52 -13.18 9.06
CA LEU A 155 -16.22 -13.20 7.77
C LEU A 155 -17.03 -14.48 7.52
N GLY A 156 -16.95 -15.47 8.42
CA GLY A 156 -17.62 -16.77 8.24
C GLY A 156 -17.01 -17.65 7.14
N LEU A 157 -15.80 -17.32 6.66
CA LEU A 157 -15.12 -18.00 5.56
C LEU A 157 -14.16 -19.11 6.04
N GLY A 158 -14.21 -19.50 7.32
CA GLY A 158 -13.35 -20.55 7.88
C GLY A 158 -13.48 -21.91 7.18
N HIS A 159 -14.63 -22.20 6.56
CA HIS A 159 -14.86 -23.43 5.79
C HIS A 159 -14.08 -23.48 4.45
N LEU A 160 -13.57 -22.35 3.97
CA LEU A 160 -12.80 -22.26 2.72
C LEU A 160 -11.31 -22.55 2.93
N VAL A 161 -10.85 -22.70 4.19
CA VAL A 161 -9.46 -23.01 4.51
C VAL A 161 -9.07 -24.35 3.89
N GLY A 162 -8.05 -24.34 3.04
CA GLY A 162 -7.59 -25.53 2.29
C GLY A 162 -8.15 -25.64 0.87
N THR A 163 -9.05 -24.75 0.46
CA THR A 163 -9.48 -24.64 -0.95
C THR A 163 -8.59 -23.68 -1.74
N ASN A 164 -8.56 -23.81 -3.07
CA ASN A 164 -7.76 -22.95 -3.97
C ASN A 164 -8.21 -21.47 -3.97
N LEU A 165 -9.28 -21.12 -3.26
CA LEU A 165 -9.80 -19.75 -3.14
C LEU A 165 -9.05 -18.92 -2.08
N LEU A 166 -8.36 -19.59 -1.14
CA LEU A 166 -7.57 -18.96 -0.10
C LEU A 166 -6.12 -19.40 -0.26
N ARG A 167 -5.22 -18.45 -0.53
CA ARG A 167 -3.79 -18.76 -0.60
C ARG A 167 -3.14 -18.47 0.75
N ALA A 168 -2.73 -19.53 1.45
CA ALA A 168 -2.03 -19.39 2.73
C ALA A 168 -0.70 -18.66 2.52
N TYR A 169 -0.43 -17.65 3.35
CA TYR A 169 0.83 -16.92 3.35
C TYR A 169 1.22 -16.51 4.76
N MET A 170 2.36 -17.03 5.21
CA MET A 170 2.97 -16.83 6.54
C MET A 170 2.04 -17.16 7.72
N HIS A 171 1.09 -16.29 8.05
CA HIS A 171 0.17 -16.35 9.20
C HIS A 171 -1.24 -15.86 8.86
N GLY A 172 -1.57 -15.77 7.58
CA GLY A 172 -2.88 -15.36 7.09
C GLY A 172 -3.18 -15.97 5.73
N TYR A 173 -4.20 -15.42 5.08
CA TYR A 173 -4.68 -15.88 3.78
C TYR A 173 -4.84 -14.71 2.84
N PHE A 174 -4.42 -14.89 1.59
CA PHE A 174 -4.81 -14.01 0.50
C PHE A 174 -6.18 -14.46 -0.04
N LEU A 175 -7.12 -13.52 -0.07
CA LEU A 175 -8.48 -13.69 -0.55
C LEU A 175 -8.71 -12.69 -1.70
N ASP A 176 -9.35 -13.13 -2.79
CA ASP A 176 -9.75 -12.25 -3.89
C ASP A 176 -10.64 -11.11 -3.34
N ILE A 177 -10.32 -9.87 -3.69
CA ILE A 177 -11.00 -8.66 -3.23
C ILE A 177 -12.52 -8.70 -3.51
N ARG A 178 -12.94 -9.38 -4.58
CA ARG A 178 -14.37 -9.55 -4.92
C ARG A 178 -15.09 -10.45 -3.92
N LEU A 179 -14.43 -11.52 -3.50
CA LEU A 179 -14.98 -12.46 -2.52
C LEU A 179 -14.99 -11.83 -1.12
N TYR A 180 -13.95 -11.07 -0.78
CA TYR A 180 -13.90 -10.28 0.45
C TYR A 180 -15.06 -9.29 0.55
N HIS A 181 -15.33 -8.52 -0.51
CA HIS A 181 -16.44 -7.55 -0.51
C HIS A 181 -17.82 -8.23 -0.39
N LYS A 182 -18.03 -9.36 -1.07
CA LYS A 182 -19.28 -10.14 -0.94
C LYS A 182 -19.47 -10.67 0.48
N ALA A 183 -18.43 -11.25 1.08
CA ALA A 183 -18.49 -11.75 2.45
C ALA A 183 -18.74 -10.62 3.44
N LYS A 184 -18.05 -9.48 3.29
CA LYS A 184 -18.22 -8.30 4.15
C LYS A 184 -19.64 -7.74 4.06
N ALA A 185 -20.25 -7.71 2.88
CA ALA A 185 -21.63 -7.27 2.69
C ALA A 185 -22.65 -8.22 3.36
N LEU A 186 -22.38 -9.53 3.33
CA LEU A 186 -23.24 -10.53 3.96
C LEU A 186 -23.14 -10.55 5.49
N VAL A 187 -21.96 -10.26 6.04
CA VAL A 187 -21.72 -10.28 7.50
C VAL A 187 -22.14 -8.96 8.17
N GLN A 188 -22.05 -7.82 7.45
CA GLN A 188 -22.49 -6.52 7.98
C GLN A 188 -23.81 -5.95 7.42
N PRO A 189 -24.95 -6.68 7.36
CA PRO A 189 -26.26 -6.09 7.09
C PRO A 189 -26.69 -5.09 8.17
N PHE A 190 -26.26 -5.31 9.42
CA PHE A 190 -26.69 -4.54 10.59
C PHE A 190 -25.78 -3.36 10.96
N ALA A 191 -24.65 -3.17 10.27
CA ALA A 191 -23.71 -2.09 10.60
C ALA A 191 -24.36 -0.70 10.50
N TYR A 192 -25.31 -0.52 9.57
CA TYR A 192 -26.07 0.74 9.46
C TYR A 192 -26.98 0.98 10.67
N ASP A 193 -27.66 -0.06 11.16
CA ASP A 193 -28.56 0.04 12.32
C ASP A 193 -27.78 0.24 13.63
N GLU A 194 -26.63 -0.41 13.79
CA GLU A 194 -25.75 -0.19 14.93
C GLU A 194 -25.11 1.19 14.91
N TYR A 195 -24.65 1.65 13.74
CA TYR A 195 -24.13 3.01 13.57
C TYR A 195 -25.19 4.07 13.91
N ARG A 196 -26.43 3.85 13.45
CA ARG A 196 -27.57 4.72 13.75
C ARG A 196 -27.89 4.73 15.26
N LYS A 197 -27.91 3.56 15.91
CA LYS A 197 -28.10 3.47 17.38
C LYS A 197 -27.00 4.20 18.16
N LYS A 198 -25.73 4.07 17.74
CA LYS A 198 -24.59 4.78 18.35
C LYS A 198 -24.73 6.29 18.20
N LYS A 199 -25.04 6.80 17.00
CA LYS A 199 -25.29 8.23 16.78
C LYS A 199 -26.47 8.76 17.58
N ILE A 200 -27.58 8.02 17.65
CA ILE A 200 -28.72 8.41 18.49
C ILE A 200 -28.28 8.53 19.95
N ARG A 201 -27.54 7.55 20.47
CA ARG A 201 -27.03 7.58 21.83
C ARG A 201 -26.11 8.79 22.10
N GLU A 202 -25.17 9.07 21.20
CA GLU A 202 -24.29 10.25 21.30
C GLU A 202 -25.09 11.57 21.29
N THR A 203 -26.10 11.69 20.42
CA THR A 203 -26.96 12.88 20.39
C THR A 203 -27.80 13.03 21.66
N VAL A 204 -28.27 11.93 22.24
CA VAL A 204 -29.01 11.93 23.53
C VAL A 204 -28.07 12.32 24.68
N GLU A 205 -26.84 11.82 24.71
CA GLU A 205 -25.84 12.18 25.72
C GLU A 205 -25.41 13.65 25.60
N ALA A 206 -25.24 14.18 24.39
CA ALA A 206 -24.98 15.60 24.15
C ALA A 206 -26.16 16.48 24.58
N ALA A 207 -27.40 16.07 24.29
CA ALA A 207 -28.60 16.76 24.76
C ALA A 207 -28.73 16.75 26.29
N ARG A 208 -28.30 15.67 26.96
CA ARG A 208 -28.25 15.59 28.43
C ARG A 208 -27.21 16.56 29.02
N LYS A 209 -26.02 16.69 28.41
CA LYS A 209 -24.99 17.65 28.85
C LYS A 209 -25.49 19.10 28.75
N ASN A 210 -26.09 19.49 27.62
CA ASN A 210 -26.61 20.85 27.42
C ASN A 210 -27.76 21.22 28.37
N ARG A 211 -28.55 20.26 28.84
CA ARG A 211 -29.68 20.51 29.77
C ARG A 211 -29.20 20.78 31.20
N VAL A 212 -28.01 20.31 31.58
CA VAL A 212 -27.45 20.51 32.93
C VAL A 212 -26.68 21.84 33.03
N GLU A 213 -26.33 22.47 31.91
CA GLU A 213 -25.64 23.78 31.85
C GLU A 213 -26.58 25.01 31.94
N SER A 214 -27.83 24.87 32.38
CA SER A 214 -28.70 26.01 32.71
C SER A 214 -28.28 26.61 34.07
N LYS A 215 -27.20 27.41 34.00
CA LYS A 215 -26.56 28.23 35.04
C LYS A 215 -27.50 28.70 36.17
N LEU A 216 -27.29 28.16 37.37
CA LEU A 216 -27.60 28.85 38.62
C LEU A 216 -26.80 30.18 38.63
N LYS A 217 -27.47 31.30 38.91
CA LYS A 217 -26.88 32.65 38.85
C LYS A 217 -25.68 32.77 39.81
N LEU A 218 -24.47 32.83 39.25
CA LEU A 218 -23.27 33.19 40.02
C LEU A 218 -23.32 34.70 40.35
N PRO A 219 -22.99 35.11 41.58
CA PRO A 219 -22.94 36.52 41.99
C PRO A 219 -21.82 37.29 41.26
N ALA A 220 -21.96 38.62 41.19
CA ALA A 220 -21.08 39.49 40.39
C ALA A 220 -19.69 39.70 41.01
N VAL A 221 -19.59 39.73 42.35
CA VAL A 221 -18.34 39.92 43.10
C VAL A 221 -17.84 38.56 43.60
N ASN A 222 -16.51 38.32 43.54
CA ASN A 222 -15.87 37.07 43.95
C ASN A 222 -16.38 35.80 43.23
N ARG A 223 -16.48 35.86 41.90
CA ARG A 223 -16.94 34.75 41.03
C ARG A 223 -16.13 33.46 41.21
N GLU A 224 -14.81 33.58 41.36
CA GLU A 224 -13.92 32.43 41.56
C GLU A 224 -14.13 31.75 42.92
N LEU A 225 -14.45 32.53 43.96
CA LEU A 225 -14.75 32.01 45.29
C LEU A 225 -16.10 31.27 45.27
N ALA A 226 -17.11 31.86 44.62
CA ALA A 226 -18.44 31.26 44.48
C ALA A 226 -18.37 29.93 43.68
N GLN A 227 -17.58 29.87 42.61
CA GLN A 227 -17.38 28.65 41.83
C GLN A 227 -16.68 27.55 42.65
N LYS A 228 -15.61 27.88 43.40
CA LYS A 228 -14.94 26.92 44.28
C LYS A 228 -15.84 26.40 45.39
N LEU A 229 -16.73 27.25 45.93
CA LEU A 229 -17.71 26.84 46.94
C LEU A 229 -18.79 25.91 46.34
N GLN A 230 -19.21 26.13 45.09
CA GLN A 230 -20.14 25.23 44.38
C GLN A 230 -19.49 23.88 44.05
N GLU A 231 -18.27 23.87 43.50
CA GLU A 231 -17.52 22.64 43.23
C GLU A 231 -17.26 21.84 44.53
N ALA A 232 -16.94 22.54 45.64
CA ALA A 232 -16.80 21.88 46.93
C ALA A 232 -18.14 21.30 47.44
N ALA A 233 -19.26 21.99 47.22
CA ALA A 233 -20.59 21.51 47.58
C ALA A 233 -21.03 20.30 46.73
N GLU A 234 -20.75 20.29 45.43
CA GLU A 234 -21.04 19.16 44.53
C GLU A 234 -20.22 17.93 44.88
N VAL A 235 -18.92 18.10 45.15
CA VAL A 235 -18.04 17.00 45.57
C VAL A 235 -18.47 16.41 46.92
N GLU A 236 -18.87 17.24 47.89
CA GLU A 236 -19.41 16.76 49.16
C GLU A 236 -20.77 16.07 49.01
N ALA A 237 -21.60 16.48 48.04
CA ALA A 237 -22.88 15.83 47.74
C ALA A 237 -22.69 14.42 47.15
N THR A 238 -21.67 14.22 46.31
CA THR A 238 -21.31 12.88 45.80
C THR A 238 -20.70 11.96 46.86
N GLN A 239 -20.05 12.49 47.91
CA GLN A 239 -19.34 11.68 48.91
C GLN A 239 -20.21 11.19 50.09
N LYS A 240 -21.38 11.77 50.35
CA LYS A 240 -22.23 11.36 51.49
C LYS A 240 -23.44 10.52 51.06
N THR A 241 -23.22 9.21 50.92
CA THR A 241 -24.30 8.24 51.16
C THR A 241 -24.37 7.92 52.65
N LYS A 242 -25.54 8.21 53.26
CA LYS A 242 -26.06 7.65 54.52
C LYS A 242 -25.34 7.98 55.84
N LYS A 243 -25.61 9.17 56.42
CA LYS A 243 -26.08 9.41 57.82
C LYS A 243 -25.87 10.89 58.23
N ALA A 244 -26.80 11.39 59.05
CA ALA A 244 -26.96 12.74 59.59
C ALA A 244 -27.71 13.78 58.71
N LYS A 245 -29.03 13.79 58.90
CA LYS A 245 -29.93 14.95 58.72
C LYS A 245 -29.43 16.12 59.58
N ASN A 246 -29.62 17.34 59.08
CA ASN A 246 -29.32 18.66 59.68
C ASN A 246 -27.88 19.18 59.61
N VAL A 247 -27.45 19.61 58.41
CA VAL A 247 -26.78 20.92 58.19
C VAL A 247 -27.10 21.37 56.76
N PRO A 248 -27.77 22.51 56.50
CA PRO A 248 -27.98 23.01 55.14
C PRO A 248 -26.66 23.58 54.60
N LYS A 249 -26.10 22.95 53.56
CA LYS A 249 -24.77 23.27 53.01
C LYS A 249 -24.77 24.08 51.71
N THR A 250 -25.94 24.56 51.27
CA THR A 250 -26.06 25.73 50.38
C THR A 250 -26.06 27.04 51.17
N ALA A 251 -26.05 26.96 52.52
CA ALA A 251 -26.23 28.11 53.38
C ALA A 251 -25.20 29.21 53.12
N LEU A 252 -23.92 28.95 52.82
CA LEU A 252 -22.96 30.06 52.72
C LEU A 252 -23.20 31.02 51.53
N LEU A 253 -23.83 30.55 50.46
CA LEU A 253 -24.16 31.39 49.29
C LEU A 253 -25.51 32.11 49.47
N ASP A 254 -26.44 31.51 50.20
CA ASP A 254 -27.79 32.06 50.47
C ASP A 254 -27.94 32.66 51.89
N ASP A 255 -26.92 32.60 52.75
CA ASP A 255 -26.94 33.10 54.14
C ASP A 255 -26.80 34.61 54.15
N SER A 256 -27.85 35.25 54.66
CA SER A 256 -27.96 36.70 54.85
C SER A 256 -26.75 37.36 55.50
N ARG A 257 -25.98 36.64 56.34
CA ARG A 257 -24.79 37.16 57.03
C ARG A 257 -23.57 37.30 56.12
N PHE A 258 -23.48 36.51 55.05
CA PHE A 258 -22.33 36.47 54.14
C PHE A 258 -22.63 37.07 52.76
N LYS A 259 -23.88 37.50 52.55
CA LYS A 259 -24.33 38.18 51.33
C LYS A 259 -23.49 39.42 50.98
N ALA A 260 -22.98 40.14 51.98
CA ALA A 260 -22.11 41.29 51.80
C ALA A 260 -20.78 40.96 51.09
N ILE A 261 -20.26 39.73 51.22
CA ILE A 261 -19.00 39.28 50.59
C ILE A 261 -19.16 39.10 49.07
N PHE A 262 -20.39 38.90 48.59
CA PHE A 262 -20.70 38.60 47.19
C PHE A 262 -21.39 39.78 46.45
N GLU A 263 -21.70 40.87 47.16
CA GLU A 263 -22.36 42.05 46.61
C GLU A 263 -21.54 43.34 46.74
N ASN A 264 -20.70 43.50 47.78
CA ASN A 264 -19.94 44.73 48.00
C ASN A 264 -18.53 44.62 47.35
N PRO A 265 -18.14 45.56 46.44
CA PRO A 265 -16.84 45.56 45.78
C PRO A 265 -15.64 45.71 46.72
N ASP A 266 -15.81 46.25 47.93
CA ASP A 266 -14.71 46.36 48.91
C ASP A 266 -14.19 44.99 49.40
N PHE A 267 -14.99 43.93 49.22
CA PHE A 267 -14.60 42.55 49.55
C PHE A 267 -14.05 41.77 48.35
N GLU A 268 -13.84 42.43 47.21
CA GLU A 268 -13.24 41.80 46.03
C GLU A 268 -11.81 41.37 46.34
N VAL A 269 -11.52 40.08 46.14
CA VAL A 269 -10.18 39.53 46.38
C VAL A 269 -9.25 40.01 45.26
N ASP A 270 -8.48 41.07 45.51
CA ASP A 270 -7.50 41.58 44.56
C ASP A 270 -6.20 40.74 44.61
N PRO A 271 -5.87 39.99 43.53
CA PRO A 271 -4.66 39.19 43.46
C PRO A 271 -3.36 40.02 43.38
N ALA A 272 -3.44 41.33 43.12
CA ALA A 272 -2.29 42.23 43.06
C ALA A 272 -1.90 42.83 44.43
N SER A 273 -2.76 42.73 45.44
CA SER A 273 -2.48 43.22 46.79
C SER A 273 -1.29 42.49 47.45
N GLU A 274 -0.44 43.23 48.17
CA GLU A 274 0.74 42.65 48.84
C GLU A 274 0.35 41.62 49.91
N GLU A 275 -0.75 41.87 50.62
CA GLU A 275 -1.31 40.98 51.65
C GLU A 275 -1.74 39.62 51.06
N TYR A 276 -2.43 39.64 49.92
CA TYR A 276 -2.81 38.41 49.22
C TYR A 276 -1.56 37.66 48.73
N ARG A 277 -0.56 38.37 48.19
CA ARG A 277 0.67 37.76 47.67
C ARG A 277 1.52 37.09 48.76
N LEU A 278 1.50 37.62 49.97
CA LEU A 278 2.18 37.04 51.15
C LEU A 278 1.48 35.78 51.67
N LEU A 279 0.14 35.73 51.63
CA LEU A 279 -0.67 34.61 52.15
C LEU A 279 -0.91 33.49 51.11
N ASN A 280 -0.99 33.83 49.83
CA ASN A 280 -1.29 32.89 48.73
C ASN A 280 -0.33 31.67 48.65
N PRO A 281 0.99 31.76 48.93
CA PRO A 281 1.88 30.60 48.95
C PRO A 281 1.47 29.56 50.00
N LEU A 282 1.05 30.02 51.19
CA LEU A 282 0.59 29.15 52.27
C LEU A 282 -0.77 28.53 51.92
N VAL A 283 -1.71 29.33 51.42
CA VAL A 283 -3.05 28.86 51.00
C VAL A 283 -2.96 27.84 49.87
N LYS A 284 -2.13 28.10 48.84
CA LYS A 284 -1.90 27.13 47.74
C LYS A 284 -1.26 25.82 48.21
N SER A 285 -0.39 25.87 49.21
CA SER A 285 0.21 24.65 49.78
C SER A 285 -0.85 23.80 50.51
N MET A 286 -1.78 24.45 51.22
CA MET A 286 -2.89 23.81 51.91
C MET A 286 -3.90 23.22 50.91
N ASP A 287 -4.24 23.95 49.86
CA ASP A 287 -5.14 23.48 48.78
C ASP A 287 -4.55 22.28 48.03
N LYS A 288 -3.25 22.31 47.68
CA LYS A 288 -2.56 21.16 47.07
C LYS A 288 -2.59 19.94 47.98
N ARG A 289 -2.39 20.13 49.28
CA ARG A 289 -2.43 19.05 50.27
C ARG A 289 -3.84 18.47 50.43
N GLN A 290 -4.88 19.30 50.37
CA GLN A 290 -6.27 18.84 50.39
C GLN A 290 -6.66 18.13 49.08
N LYS A 291 -6.23 18.64 47.93
CA LYS A 291 -6.49 18.04 46.62
C LYS A 291 -5.85 16.65 46.51
N LYS A 292 -4.58 16.50 46.92
CA LYS A 292 -3.90 15.20 46.95
C LYS A 292 -4.62 14.19 47.85
N LYS A 293 -5.07 14.62 49.04
CA LYS A 293 -5.89 13.78 49.93
C LYS A 293 -7.23 13.37 49.31
N ARG A 294 -7.84 14.22 48.49
CA ARG A 294 -9.10 13.91 47.78
C ARG A 294 -8.88 12.95 46.62
N GLU A 295 -7.80 13.11 45.86
CA GLU A 295 -7.40 12.20 44.78
C GLU A 295 -7.08 10.79 45.34
N GLU A 296 -6.29 10.71 46.41
CA GLU A 296 -5.99 9.44 47.10
C GLU A 296 -7.25 8.75 47.68
N ALA A 297 -8.26 9.52 48.10
CA ALA A 297 -9.54 8.97 48.57
C ALA A 297 -10.44 8.48 47.42
N ALA A 298 -10.40 9.14 46.26
CA ALA A 298 -11.15 8.74 45.07
C ALA A 298 -10.54 7.47 44.42
N GLU A 299 -9.21 7.36 44.42
CA GLU A 299 -8.50 6.19 43.88
C GLU A 299 -8.79 4.92 44.71
N LYS A 300 -8.84 5.05 46.05
CA LYS A 300 -9.25 3.96 46.96
C LYS A 300 -10.70 3.51 46.77
N GLN A 301 -11.61 4.42 46.40
CA GLN A 301 -13.01 4.06 46.11
C GLN A 301 -13.17 3.39 44.73
N GLY A 302 -12.32 3.73 43.75
CA GLY A 302 -12.28 3.06 42.45
C GLY A 302 -11.83 1.61 42.56
N ASP A 303 -10.84 1.34 43.42
CA ASP A 303 -10.27 -0.01 43.59
C ASP A 303 -11.24 -0.98 44.31
N GLU A 304 -12.00 -0.49 45.31
CA GLU A 304 -13.08 -1.28 45.94
C GLU A 304 -14.21 -1.65 44.96
N SER A 305 -14.49 -0.80 43.96
CA SER A 305 -15.51 -1.07 42.94
C SER A 305 -15.05 -2.10 41.89
N HIS A 306 -13.75 -2.21 41.63
CA HIS A 306 -13.19 -3.24 40.75
C HIS A 306 -13.08 -4.62 41.43
N GLY A 307 -12.89 -4.66 42.75
CA GLY A 307 -12.88 -5.92 43.51
C GLY A 307 -14.23 -6.65 43.58
N LEU A 308 -15.35 -5.91 43.59
CA LEU A 308 -16.71 -6.47 43.63
C LEU A 308 -17.23 -6.98 42.28
N ALA A 309 -16.64 -6.54 41.16
CA ALA A 309 -17.05 -6.94 39.81
C ALA A 309 -16.43 -8.27 39.33
N GLN A 310 -15.48 -8.84 40.09
CA GLN A 310 -14.83 -10.12 39.76
C GLN A 310 -15.35 -11.31 40.59
N SER A 311 -16.32 -11.11 41.49
CA SER A 311 -16.86 -12.16 42.36
C SER A 311 -18.39 -12.33 42.27
N GLY A 312 -18.96 -12.16 41.07
CA GLY A 312 -20.39 -12.39 40.77
C GLY A 312 -20.56 -13.31 39.59
#